data_AF-A0A8K0Q045-F1
#
_entry.id   AF-A0A8K0Q045-F1
#
_cell.length_a   1.000
_cell.length_b   1.000
_cell.length_c   1.000
_cell.angle_alpha   90.00
_cell.angle_beta   90.00
_cell.angle_gamma   90.00
#
_symmetry.space_group_name_H-M   'P 1'
#
loop_
_entity.id
_entity.type
_entity.pdbx_description
1 polymer ?
#
loop_
_entity_poly.entity_id
_entity_poly.type
_entity_poly.pdbx_seq_one_letter_code
_entity_poly.pdbx_strand_id
1 'polypeptide(L)'
;MRSQHRTLVCIPIPATLPPHVVVAFIQTYAPTLQYNSHVANFTEIPSDPNSIANDPFFGPMDNTVRTFQIHEVTRLLPGISREARWPVVFQSFPDGIRSRADPPIGTIVWARWTVRRRYAGSPALSESTTSSSATEVGEEWDLCEEVLTDANTMMMPFTARVIDQVHNEISQRIVDEAFKGYLNGTLLHQ
;
A
#
# COMPACT_ATOMS: atom_id res chain seq x y z
N MET A 1 9.58 -3.41 25.57
CA MET A 1 8.13 -3.57 25.31
C MET A 1 7.88 -3.16 23.87
N ARG A 2 7.08 -3.94 23.14
CA ARG A 2 6.66 -3.63 21.76
C ARG A 2 5.18 -3.23 21.78
N SER A 3 4.79 -2.37 20.85
CA SER A 3 3.41 -1.92 20.65
C SER A 3 3.03 -2.14 19.20
N GLN A 4 1.73 -2.21 18.92
CA GLN A 4 1.19 -2.27 17.56
C GLN A 4 0.33 -1.04 17.27
N HIS A 5 0.33 -0.62 16.00
CA HIS A 5 -0.55 0.40 15.44
C HIS A 5 -1.17 -0.13 14.15
N ARG A 6 -2.45 0.17 13.93
CA ARG A 6 -3.18 -0.25 12.74
C ARG A 6 -3.75 0.95 12.02
N THR A 7 -3.59 0.94 10.71
CA THR A 7 -4.09 1.98 9.82
C THR A 7 -4.92 1.33 8.73
N LEU A 8 -6.05 1.95 8.39
CA LEU A 8 -6.87 1.60 7.23
C LEU A 8 -7.02 2.84 6.37
N VAL A 9 -6.59 2.75 5.12
CA VAL A 9 -6.81 3.77 4.09
C VAL A 9 -7.70 3.16 3.03
N CYS A 10 -8.71 3.89 2.55
CA CYS A 10 -9.50 3.47 1.39
C CYS A 10 -9.65 4.65 0.44
N ILE A 11 -9.22 4.47 -0.80
CA ILE A 11 -9.27 5.49 -1.85
C ILE A 11 -10.30 5.05 -2.90
N PRO A 12 -11.31 5.90 -3.18
CA PRO A 12 -12.25 5.70 -4.27
C PRO A 12 -11.57 5.47 -5.62
N ILE A 13 -11.92 4.38 -6.31
CA ILE A 13 -11.53 4.16 -7.69
C ILE A 13 -12.54 4.90 -8.59
N PRO A 14 -12.10 5.79 -9.51
CA PRO A 14 -12.99 6.46 -10.44
C PRO A 14 -13.82 5.44 -11.25
N ALA A 15 -15.12 5.69 -11.44
CA ALA A 15 -16.02 4.73 -12.12
C ALA A 15 -15.61 4.41 -13.57
N THR A 16 -14.83 5.29 -14.20
CA THR A 16 -14.27 5.12 -15.55
C THR A 16 -12.99 4.27 -15.58
N LEU A 17 -12.39 3.98 -14.42
CA LEU A 17 -11.20 3.14 -14.29
C LEU A 17 -11.63 1.70 -13.92
N PRO A 18 -11.41 0.71 -14.80
CA PRO A 18 -11.73 -0.67 -14.46
C PRO A 18 -10.89 -1.16 -13.27
N PRO A 19 -11.50 -1.82 -12.25
CA PRO A 19 -10.80 -2.22 -11.03
C PRO A 19 -9.64 -3.20 -11.28
N HIS A 20 -9.76 -4.05 -12.31
CA HIS A 20 -8.70 -4.99 -12.68
C HIS A 20 -7.42 -4.28 -13.17
N VAL A 21 -7.54 -3.08 -13.75
CA VAL A 21 -6.36 -2.27 -14.13
C VAL A 21 -5.60 -1.82 -12.88
N VAL A 22 -6.32 -1.45 -11.81
CA VAL A 22 -5.70 -1.10 -10.52
C VAL A 22 -5.03 -2.32 -9.89
N VAL A 23 -5.68 -3.50 -9.93
CA VAL A 23 -5.09 -4.76 -9.45
C VAL A 23 -3.80 -5.09 -10.21
N ALA A 24 -3.84 -5.09 -11.55
CA ALA A 24 -2.67 -5.35 -12.38
C ALA A 24 -1.53 -4.35 -12.06
N PHE A 25 -1.88 -3.07 -11.92
CA PHE A 25 -0.91 -2.02 -11.59
C PHE A 25 -0.21 -2.27 -10.25
N ILE A 26 -0.94 -2.55 -9.17
CA ILE A 26 -0.32 -2.82 -7.87
C ILE A 26 0.43 -4.15 -7.82
N GLN A 27 0.02 -5.15 -8.63
CA GLN A 27 0.71 -6.44 -8.73
C GLN A 27 2.09 -6.36 -9.41
N THR A 28 2.44 -5.22 -10.01
CA THR A 28 3.82 -4.93 -10.41
C THR A 28 4.75 -4.59 -9.22
N TYR A 29 4.18 -4.37 -8.02
CA TYR A 29 4.82 -3.97 -6.76
C TYR A 29 5.55 -2.62 -6.77
N ALA A 30 6.11 -2.21 -7.89
CA ALA A 30 6.84 -0.97 -8.05
C ALA A 30 6.05 0.28 -7.59
N PRO A 31 4.74 0.42 -7.85
CA PRO A 31 3.98 1.60 -7.43
C PRO A 31 4.04 1.86 -5.91
N THR A 32 3.98 0.82 -5.07
CA THR A 32 4.01 1.01 -3.60
C THR A 32 5.36 1.52 -3.12
N LEU A 33 6.44 1.25 -3.87
CA LEU A 33 7.79 1.69 -3.54
C LEU A 33 8.11 3.05 -4.17
N GLN A 34 7.72 3.24 -5.43
CA GLN A 34 7.97 4.46 -6.19
C GLN A 34 7.25 5.67 -5.60
N TYR A 35 6.06 5.49 -5.05
CA TYR A 35 5.28 6.58 -4.45
C TYR A 35 5.51 6.76 -2.95
N ASN A 36 6.40 5.96 -2.35
CA ASN A 36 6.82 6.15 -0.98
C ASN A 36 7.86 7.27 -0.91
N SER A 37 7.52 8.39 -0.26
CA SER A 37 8.37 9.59 -0.16
C SER A 37 9.69 9.37 0.59
N HIS A 38 9.83 8.28 1.34
CA HIS A 38 11.07 7.90 2.03
C HIS A 38 11.98 7.01 1.18
N VAL A 39 11.48 6.39 0.11
CA VAL A 39 12.27 5.52 -0.76
C VAL A 39 13.01 6.36 -1.80
N ALA A 40 14.34 6.37 -1.74
CA ALA A 40 15.16 7.07 -2.73
C ALA A 40 15.37 6.23 -3.99
N ASN A 41 15.60 4.93 -3.82
CA ASN A 41 15.57 3.93 -4.89
C ASN A 41 15.31 2.54 -4.32
N PHE A 42 15.05 1.58 -5.21
CA PHE A 42 14.90 0.18 -4.85
C PHE A 42 15.48 -0.70 -5.96
N THR A 43 15.85 -1.92 -5.62
CA THR A 43 16.35 -2.92 -6.58
C THR A 43 15.81 -4.28 -6.21
N GLU A 44 15.31 -5.02 -7.19
CA GLU A 44 14.87 -6.39 -6.96
C GLU A 44 16.07 -7.29 -6.64
N ILE A 45 15.93 -8.13 -5.62
CA ILE A 45 16.93 -9.09 -5.18
C ILE A 45 16.30 -10.49 -5.09
N PRO A 46 17.09 -11.57 -5.15
CA PRO A 46 16.56 -12.91 -4.98
C PRO A 46 15.77 -13.07 -3.68
N SER A 47 14.56 -13.63 -3.77
CA SER A 47 13.73 -13.91 -2.60
C SER A 47 14.22 -15.13 -1.85
N ASP A 48 14.42 -14.99 -0.53
CA ASP A 48 14.73 -16.10 0.37
C ASP A 48 13.43 -16.75 0.87
N PRO A 49 13.19 -18.05 0.65
CA PRO A 49 12.02 -18.74 1.19
C PRO A 49 11.87 -18.61 2.72
N ASN A 50 12.98 -18.49 3.46
CA ASN A 50 12.93 -18.34 4.91
C ASN A 50 12.39 -16.97 5.34
N SER A 51 12.38 -15.97 4.45
CA SER A 51 11.88 -14.63 4.76
C SER A 51 10.39 -14.60 5.09
N ILE A 52 9.60 -15.55 4.58
CA ILE A 52 8.15 -15.65 4.82
C ILE A 52 7.72 -16.95 5.51
N ALA A 53 8.60 -17.93 5.67
CA ALA A 53 8.25 -19.28 6.15
C ALA A 53 7.53 -19.31 7.51
N ASN A 54 7.83 -18.36 8.40
CA ASN A 54 7.25 -18.26 9.73
C ASN A 54 6.29 -17.08 9.89
N ASP A 55 5.93 -16.42 8.80
CA ASP A 55 5.07 -15.24 8.82
C ASP A 55 3.67 -15.59 8.33
N PRO A 56 2.66 -15.68 9.23
CA PRO A 56 1.30 -16.07 8.87
C PRO A 56 0.60 -15.05 7.96
N PHE A 57 1.18 -13.86 7.77
CA PHE A 57 0.67 -12.87 6.84
C PHE A 57 0.81 -13.33 5.38
N PHE A 58 1.80 -14.18 5.08
CA PHE A 58 2.07 -14.69 3.75
C PHE A 58 1.44 -16.07 3.53
N GLY A 59 1.20 -16.37 2.24
CA GLY A 59 0.88 -17.73 1.81
C GLY A 59 2.15 -18.55 1.64
N PRO A 60 2.04 -19.78 1.10
CA PRO A 60 3.20 -20.54 0.67
C PRO A 60 4.08 -19.74 -0.30
N MET A 61 5.38 -20.04 -0.31
CA MET A 61 6.30 -19.51 -1.31
C MET A 61 5.83 -19.93 -2.71
N ASP A 62 5.66 -18.97 -3.61
CA ASP A 62 5.24 -19.18 -4.99
C ASP A 62 5.98 -18.22 -5.94
N ASN A 63 5.64 -18.27 -7.23
CA ASN A 63 6.25 -17.44 -8.27
C ASN A 63 5.81 -15.97 -8.23
N THR A 64 4.95 -15.57 -7.29
CA THR A 64 4.53 -14.19 -7.10
C THR A 64 5.35 -13.49 -6.03
N VAL A 65 6.03 -14.25 -5.16
CA VAL A 65 6.89 -13.67 -4.13
C VAL A 65 8.06 -12.92 -4.78
N ARG A 66 8.24 -11.65 -4.37
CA ARG A 66 9.33 -10.78 -4.83
C ARG A 66 9.95 -10.08 -3.63
N THR A 67 11.24 -9.82 -3.69
CA THR A 67 11.95 -9.08 -2.65
C THR A 67 12.68 -7.91 -3.26
N PHE A 68 12.50 -6.73 -2.67
CA PHE A 68 13.20 -5.53 -3.09
C PHE A 68 14.10 -5.05 -1.95
N GLN A 69 15.33 -4.71 -2.29
CA GLN A 69 16.23 -3.97 -1.42
C GLN A 69 15.87 -2.48 -1.53
N ILE A 70 15.36 -1.90 -0.45
CA ILE A 70 15.08 -0.48 -0.36
C ILE A 70 16.36 0.28 -0.02
N HIS A 71 16.54 1.43 -0.66
CA HIS A 71 17.48 2.46 -0.27
C HIS A 71 16.71 3.69 0.18
N GLU A 72 16.79 3.99 1.48
CA GLU A 72 16.14 5.11 2.12
C GLU A 72 17.17 6.20 2.42
N VAL A 73 16.83 7.45 2.09
CA VAL A 73 17.65 8.63 2.42
C VAL A 73 16.79 9.62 3.20
N THR A 74 16.96 9.63 4.51
CA THR A 74 16.19 10.52 5.41
C THR A 74 17.04 11.72 5.81
N ARG A 75 16.57 12.93 5.50
CA ARG A 75 17.22 14.18 5.95
C ARG A 75 16.84 14.45 7.41
N LEU A 76 17.85 14.55 8.27
CA LEU A 76 17.66 14.82 9.70
C LEU A 76 17.78 16.31 10.01
N LEU A 77 18.75 16.99 9.39
CA LEU A 77 19.02 18.43 9.52
C LEU A 77 19.57 18.98 8.19
N PRO A 78 19.63 20.30 7.98
CA PRO A 78 20.32 20.87 6.82
C PRO A 78 21.77 20.35 6.74
N GLY A 79 22.09 19.64 5.65
CA GLY A 79 23.41 19.04 5.43
C GLY A 79 23.66 17.69 6.12
N ILE A 80 22.70 17.16 6.92
CA ILE A 80 22.83 15.86 7.59
C ILE A 80 21.73 14.92 7.07
N SER A 81 22.13 13.90 6.32
CA SER A 81 21.29 12.79 5.90
C SER A 81 21.70 11.49 6.56
N ARG A 82 20.73 10.60 6.72
CA ARG A 82 20.96 9.21 7.08
C ARG A 82 20.56 8.35 5.89
N GLU A 83 21.44 7.43 5.54
CA GLU A 83 21.16 6.39 4.56
C GLU A 83 20.87 5.07 5.28
N ALA A 84 19.90 4.32 4.76
CA ALA A 84 19.57 3.00 5.24
C ALA A 84 19.23 2.08 4.09
N ARG A 85 19.50 0.79 4.30
CA ARG A 85 19.11 -0.28 3.38
C ARG A 85 18.39 -1.36 4.15
N TRP A 86 17.22 -1.74 3.68
CA TRP A 86 16.39 -2.77 4.29
C TRP A 86 15.56 -3.50 3.24
N PRO A 87 15.28 -4.81 3.41
CA PRO A 87 14.48 -5.56 2.45
C PRO A 87 12.97 -5.37 2.69
N VAL A 88 12.21 -5.46 1.61
CA VAL A 88 10.75 -5.62 1.64
C VAL A 88 10.38 -6.84 0.80
N VAL A 89 9.50 -7.69 1.34
CA VAL A 89 8.99 -8.87 0.64
C VAL A 89 7.54 -8.62 0.26
N PHE A 90 7.19 -8.91 -0.98
CA PHE A 90 5.84 -8.84 -1.53
C PHE A 90 5.34 -10.22 -1.94
N GLN A 91 4.01 -10.38 -1.94
CA GLN A 91 3.32 -11.49 -2.58
C GLN A 91 1.99 -10.98 -3.13
N SER A 92 1.62 -11.37 -4.35
CA SER A 92 0.30 -11.06 -4.89
C SER A 92 -0.73 -12.11 -4.48
N PHE A 93 -1.99 -11.71 -4.49
CA PHE A 93 -3.15 -12.59 -4.43
C PHE A 93 -4.22 -12.05 -5.40
N PRO A 94 -5.32 -12.77 -5.70
CA PRO A 94 -6.23 -12.41 -6.79
C PRO A 94 -6.67 -10.95 -6.83
N ASP A 95 -6.99 -10.37 -5.67
CA ASP A 95 -7.55 -9.02 -5.58
C ASP A 95 -6.54 -7.96 -5.10
N GLY A 96 -5.24 -8.28 -5.04
CA GLY A 96 -4.22 -7.31 -4.66
C GLY A 96 -2.87 -7.87 -4.26
N ILE A 97 -2.23 -7.20 -3.31
CA ILE A 97 -0.86 -7.49 -2.87
C ILE A 97 -0.71 -7.36 -1.36
N ARG A 98 0.26 -8.07 -0.81
CA ARG A 98 0.69 -7.97 0.58
C ARG A 98 2.19 -7.78 0.64
N SER A 99 2.66 -7.06 1.64
CA SER A 99 4.08 -6.85 1.88
C SER A 99 4.46 -6.87 3.35
N ARG A 100 5.71 -7.25 3.61
CA ARG A 100 6.38 -6.98 4.89
C ARG A 100 7.68 -6.25 4.65
N ALA A 101 7.88 -5.19 5.41
CA ALA A 101 9.12 -4.45 5.50
C ALA A 101 9.70 -4.59 6.91
N ASP A 102 11.02 -4.67 6.99
CA ASP A 102 11.78 -4.66 8.25
C ASP A 102 12.71 -3.43 8.29
N PRO A 103 12.19 -2.18 8.40
CA PRO A 103 13.03 -0.99 8.45
C PRO A 103 13.97 -0.98 9.67
N PRO A 104 15.06 -0.18 9.62
CA PRO A 104 15.93 0.00 10.78
C PRO A 104 15.18 0.47 12.02
N ILE A 105 15.79 0.31 13.20
CA ILE A 105 15.25 0.71 14.51
C ILE A 105 14.17 -0.26 15.06
N GLY A 106 14.11 -1.48 14.50
CA GLY A 106 13.31 -2.57 15.08
C GLY A 106 11.81 -2.46 14.81
N THR A 107 11.43 -1.69 13.80
CA THR A 107 10.06 -1.60 13.29
C THR A 107 9.82 -2.73 12.30
N ILE A 108 8.62 -3.32 12.33
CA ILE A 108 8.14 -4.24 11.31
C ILE A 108 6.82 -3.68 10.80
N VAL A 109 6.66 -3.63 9.47
CA VAL A 109 5.45 -3.11 8.84
C VAL A 109 4.90 -4.17 7.90
N TRP A 110 3.67 -4.58 8.15
CA TRP A 110 2.88 -5.38 7.22
C TRP A 110 1.85 -4.46 6.55
N ALA A 111 1.72 -4.56 5.23
CA ALA A 111 0.74 -3.80 4.48
C ALA A 111 0.02 -4.70 3.49
N ARG A 112 -1.30 -4.53 3.35
CA ARG A 112 -2.14 -5.27 2.41
C ARG A 112 -2.97 -4.28 1.61
N TRP A 113 -2.76 -4.24 0.31
CA TRP A 113 -3.61 -3.51 -0.63
C TRP A 113 -4.59 -4.47 -1.28
N THR A 114 -5.88 -4.14 -1.24
CA THR A 114 -6.96 -4.93 -1.82
C THR A 114 -7.90 -4.01 -2.59
N VAL A 115 -8.19 -4.37 -3.83
CA VAL A 115 -9.26 -3.73 -4.62
C VAL A 115 -10.56 -4.44 -4.29
N ARG A 116 -11.53 -3.72 -3.74
CA ARG A 116 -12.82 -4.30 -3.32
C ARG A 116 -13.98 -3.38 -3.64
N ARG A 117 -15.18 -3.96 -3.73
CA ARG A 117 -16.41 -3.17 -3.85
C ARG A 117 -16.63 -2.35 -2.58
N ARG A 118 -17.02 -1.10 -2.74
CA ARG A 118 -17.48 -0.23 -1.66
C ARG A 118 -18.79 -0.77 -1.12
N TYR A 119 -18.83 -0.99 0.19
CA TYR A 119 -20.08 -1.34 0.85
C TYR A 119 -21.01 -0.11 0.84
N ALA A 120 -22.24 -0.28 0.34
CA ALA A 120 -23.28 0.74 0.30
C ALA A 120 -23.77 1.22 1.70
N GLY A 121 -23.04 0.91 2.77
CA GLY A 121 -23.42 1.17 4.17
C GLY A 121 -22.39 1.95 4.99
N SER A 122 -21.33 2.50 4.39
CA SER A 122 -20.49 3.47 5.11
C SER A 122 -21.29 4.77 5.28
N PRO A 123 -21.56 5.24 6.51
CA PRO A 123 -22.25 6.49 6.72
C PRO A 123 -21.28 7.62 6.33
N ALA A 124 -21.41 8.09 5.09
CA ALA A 124 -20.98 9.45 4.77
C ALA A 124 -21.81 10.36 5.68
N LEU A 125 -21.14 10.97 6.66
CA LEU A 125 -21.70 12.01 7.50
C LEU A 125 -22.01 13.21 6.60
N SER A 126 -23.20 13.23 6.01
CA SER A 126 -23.71 14.38 5.28
C SER A 126 -25.23 14.34 5.32
N GLU A 127 -25.78 15.17 6.20
CA GLU A 127 -27.17 15.59 6.14
C GLU A 127 -27.44 16.24 4.77
N SER A 128 -28.34 15.66 3.99
CA SER A 128 -29.38 16.42 3.30
C SER A 128 -30.36 15.49 2.58
N THR A 129 -31.63 15.80 2.83
CA THR A 129 -32.91 15.38 2.26
C THR A 129 -32.99 15.00 0.78
N THR A 130 -34.03 14.18 0.51
CA THR A 130 -34.83 13.99 -0.73
C THR A 130 -34.38 13.01 -1.82
N SER A 131 -34.97 11.81 -1.75
CA SER A 131 -35.69 11.03 -2.78
C SER A 131 -35.38 11.15 -4.28
N SER A 132 -35.31 9.97 -4.91
CA SER A 132 -35.68 9.62 -6.29
C SER A 132 -34.60 9.72 -7.37
N SER A 133 -33.90 8.60 -7.58
CA SER A 133 -33.90 7.87 -8.86
C SER A 133 -32.99 6.66 -8.74
N ALA A 134 -33.52 5.47 -9.04
CA ALA A 134 -32.71 4.27 -9.24
C ALA A 134 -31.91 4.46 -10.54
N THR A 135 -30.82 5.20 -10.43
CA THR A 135 -29.71 5.12 -11.38
C THR A 135 -28.96 3.87 -10.98
N GLU A 136 -28.71 2.95 -11.92
CA GLU A 136 -27.85 1.80 -11.69
C GLU A 136 -26.61 2.27 -10.94
N VAL A 137 -26.47 1.84 -9.69
CA VAL A 137 -25.32 2.19 -8.86
C VAL A 137 -24.14 1.49 -9.53
N GLY A 138 -23.42 2.23 -10.38
CA GLY A 138 -22.17 1.77 -10.94
C GLY A 138 -21.36 1.20 -9.79
N GLU A 139 -20.97 -0.07 -9.91
CA GLU A 139 -20.32 -0.79 -8.82
C GLU A 139 -19.13 0.02 -8.35
N GLU A 140 -19.26 0.65 -7.19
CA GLU A 140 -18.26 1.59 -6.74
C GLU A 140 -17.14 0.78 -6.10
N TRP A 141 -15.90 0.95 -6.57
CA TRP A 141 -14.74 0.19 -6.11
C TRP A 141 -13.82 1.10 -5.30
N ASP A 142 -13.13 0.51 -4.33
CA ASP A 142 -12.10 1.16 -3.52
C ASP A 142 -10.80 0.36 -3.59
N LEU A 143 -9.68 1.08 -3.64
CA LEU A 143 -8.39 0.55 -3.23
C LEU A 143 -8.26 0.74 -1.73
N CYS A 144 -8.31 -0.35 -0.96
CA CYS A 144 -8.14 -0.31 0.48
C CYS A 144 -6.78 -0.89 0.89
N GLU A 145 -6.11 -0.19 1.78
CA GLU A 145 -4.85 -0.56 2.38
C GLU A 145 -5.01 -0.77 3.88
N GLU A 146 -4.66 -1.95 4.36
CA GLU A 146 -4.55 -2.28 5.78
C GLU A 146 -3.08 -2.39 6.17
N VAL A 147 -2.64 -1.55 7.12
CA VAL A 147 -1.27 -1.52 7.61
C VAL A 147 -1.24 -1.92 9.08
N LEU A 148 -0.36 -2.86 9.43
CA LEU A 148 -0.02 -3.20 10.80
C LEU A 148 1.45 -2.85 11.02
N THR A 149 1.71 -1.95 11.96
CA THR A 149 3.07 -1.58 12.35
C THR A 149 3.34 -2.08 13.76
N ASP A 150 4.49 -2.72 13.95
CA ASP A 150 4.97 -3.19 15.24
C ASP A 150 6.34 -2.55 15.53
N ALA A 151 6.46 -1.83 16.65
CA ALA A 151 7.66 -1.08 17.01
C ALA A 151 7.84 -0.99 18.53
N ASN A 152 8.95 -0.40 18.99
CA ASN A 152 9.12 -0.06 20.40
C ASN A 152 8.02 0.90 20.87
N THR A 153 7.38 0.61 22.01
CA THR A 153 6.29 1.41 22.58
C THR A 153 6.61 2.90 22.70
N MET A 154 7.86 3.26 23.01
CA MET A 154 8.28 4.67 23.14
C MET A 154 8.32 5.40 21.79
N MET A 155 8.58 4.67 20.70
CA MET A 155 8.65 5.23 19.34
C MET A 155 7.29 5.22 18.63
N MET A 156 6.30 4.49 19.14
CA MET A 156 5.04 4.27 18.45
C MET A 156 4.29 5.56 18.10
N PRO A 157 4.18 6.59 18.98
CA PRO A 157 3.45 7.82 18.63
C PRO A 157 4.04 8.56 17.42
N PHE A 158 5.35 8.49 17.22
CA PHE A 158 6.02 9.10 16.07
C PHE A 158 5.91 8.21 14.83
N THR A 159 6.10 6.90 15.02
CA THR A 159 6.02 5.90 13.94
C THR A 159 4.63 5.86 13.33
N ALA A 160 3.58 5.81 14.17
CA ALA A 160 2.19 5.80 13.74
C ALA A 160 1.84 7.01 12.87
N ARG A 161 2.25 8.23 13.26
CA ARG A 161 2.01 9.44 12.47
C ARG A 161 2.64 9.39 11.09
N VAL A 162 3.90 8.93 11.01
CA VAL A 162 4.61 8.80 9.73
C VAL A 162 3.94 7.73 8.87
N ILE A 163 3.59 6.59 9.45
CA ILE A 163 2.89 5.49 8.76
C ILE A 163 1.54 5.97 8.21
N ASP A 164 0.71 6.62 9.03
CA ASP A 164 -0.60 7.11 8.60
C ASP A 164 -0.48 8.07 7.41
N GLN A 165 0.49 8.99 7.46
CA GLN A 165 0.73 9.94 6.39
C GLN A 165 1.24 9.24 5.11
N VAL A 166 2.32 8.46 5.21
CA VAL A 166 3.00 7.86 4.05
C VAL A 166 2.08 6.88 3.32
N HIS A 167 1.35 6.05 4.06
CA HIS A 167 0.47 5.05 3.45
C HIS A 167 -0.78 5.70 2.83
N ASN A 168 -1.28 6.80 3.40
CA ASN A 168 -2.31 7.61 2.72
C ASN A 168 -1.81 8.19 1.39
N GLU A 169 -0.61 8.79 1.40
CA GLU A 169 0.02 9.35 0.19
C GLU A 169 0.25 8.29 -0.89
N ILE A 170 0.79 7.13 -0.51
CA ILE A 170 1.03 6.00 -1.44
C ILE A 170 -0.28 5.54 -2.08
N SER A 171 -1.30 5.24 -1.26
CA SER A 171 -2.57 4.73 -1.75
C SER A 171 -3.28 5.72 -2.68
N GLN A 172 -3.24 7.02 -2.37
CA GLN A 172 -3.79 8.05 -3.25
C GLN A 172 -3.04 8.10 -4.59
N ARG A 173 -1.69 8.10 -4.55
CA ARG A 173 -0.85 8.16 -5.76
C ARG A 173 -1.03 6.94 -6.66
N ILE A 174 -1.23 5.76 -6.09
CA ILE A 174 -1.51 4.55 -6.86
C ILE A 174 -2.77 4.74 -7.71
N VAL A 175 -3.87 5.21 -7.11
CA VAL A 175 -5.13 5.41 -7.85
C VAL A 175 -4.97 6.50 -8.90
N ASP A 176 -4.36 7.63 -8.54
CA ASP A 176 -4.17 8.77 -9.45
C ASP A 176 -3.34 8.39 -10.69
N GLU A 177 -2.22 7.70 -10.50
CA GLU A 177 -1.34 7.33 -11.61
C GLU A 177 -1.85 6.11 -12.38
N ALA A 178 -2.58 5.18 -11.74
CA ALA A 178 -3.32 4.13 -12.46
C ALA A 178 -4.38 4.75 -13.38
N PHE A 179 -5.14 5.73 -12.89
CA PHE A 179 -6.15 6.41 -13.67
C PHE A 179 -5.55 7.15 -14.86
N LYS A 180 -4.49 7.92 -14.62
CA LYS A 180 -3.75 8.64 -15.66
C LYS A 180 -3.14 7.69 -16.68
N GLY A 181 -2.54 6.59 -16.24
CA GLY A 181 -1.97 5.57 -17.12
C GLY A 181 -3.01 4.87 -17.99
N TYR A 182 -4.20 4.63 -17.43
CA TYR A 182 -5.33 4.09 -18.18
C TYR A 182 -5.82 5.07 -19.27
N LEU A 183 -6.04 6.34 -18.92
CA LEU A 183 -6.47 7.36 -19.88
C LEU A 183 -5.46 7.59 -21.02
N ASN A 184 -4.17 7.48 -20.71
CA ASN A 184 -3.09 7.64 -21.69
C ASN A 184 -2.81 6.36 -22.49
N GLY A 185 -3.51 5.26 -22.20
CA GLY A 185 -3.35 3.97 -22.87
C GLY A 185 -2.11 3.17 -22.48
N THR A 186 -1.32 3.61 -21.50
CA THR A 186 -0.11 2.91 -21.06
C THR A 186 -0.39 1.68 -20.20
N LEU A 187 -1.60 1.54 -19.67
CA LEU A 187 -2.03 0.41 -18.83
C LEU A 187 -3.13 -0.46 -19.49
N LEU A 188 -3.42 -0.30 -20.78
CA LEU A 188 -4.49 -1.04 -21.49
C LEU A 188 -4.09 -2.47 -21.91
N HIS A 189 -2.83 -2.86 -21.76
CA HIS A 189 -2.27 -4.10 -22.31
C HIS A 189 -1.54 -4.98 -21.28
N GLN A 190 -1.73 -4.72 -19.98
CA GLN A 190 -1.09 -5.51 -18.90
C GLN A 190 -1.99 -6.64 -18.42
#